data_AF-A0A1C4TC21-F1
#
_entry.id   AF-A0A1C4TC21-F1
#
_cell.length_a   1.000
_cell.length_b   1.000
_cell.length_c   1.000
_cell.angle_alpha   90.00
_cell.angle_beta   90.00
_cell.angle_gamma   90.00
#
_symmetry.space_group_name_H-M   'P 1'
#
loop_
_entity.id
_entity.type
_entity.pdbx_description
1 polymer ?
#
loop_
_entity_poly.entity_id
_entity_poly.type
_entity_poly.pdbx_seq_one_letter_code
_entity_poly.pdbx_strand_id
1 'polypeptide(L)' 'MECTDCGRPGRPEALPDGLCRPCRAAHSSGGQPSAGPTEIAAVKAHMANLRDLLKPV' A
#
# COMPACT_ATOMS: atom_id res chain seq x y z
N MET A 1 5.45 -1.10 23.04
CA MET A 1 4.93 -1.09 21.65
C MET A 1 4.68 -2.53 21.25
N GLU A 2 3.70 -2.80 20.41
CA GLU A 2 3.37 -4.16 19.98
C GLU A 2 3.21 -4.19 18.46
N CYS A 3 3.48 -5.35 17.85
CA CYS A 3 3.23 -5.54 16.43
C CYS A 3 1.74 -5.47 16.16
N THR A 4 1.33 -4.62 15.23
CA THR A 4 -0.10 -4.42 14.90
C THR A 4 -0.72 -5.62 14.18
N ASP A 5 0.10 -6.51 13.62
CA ASP A 5 -0.35 -7.71 12.91
C ASP A 5 -0.40 -8.97 13.83
N CYS A 6 0.68 -9.21 14.58
CA CYS A 6 0.82 -10.45 15.38
C CYS A 6 0.84 -10.23 16.90
N GLY A 7 0.67 -8.99 17.38
CA GLY A 7 0.61 -8.66 18.81
C GLY A 7 1.93 -8.82 19.57
N ARG A 8 3.06 -9.07 18.89
CA ARG A 8 4.34 -9.32 19.57
C ARG A 8 4.85 -8.05 20.25
N PRO A 9 5.13 -8.06 21.57
CA PRO A 9 5.70 -6.91 22.25
C PRO A 9 7.13 -6.63 21.80
N GLY A 10 7.46 -5.36 21.64
CA GLY A 10 8.77 -4.90 21.22
C GLY A 10 9.02 -3.42 21.49
N ARG A 11 10.26 -3.02 21.25
CA ARG A 11 10.69 -1.62 21.36
C ARG A 11 10.23 -0.88 20.10
N PRO A 12 9.85 0.41 20.16
CA PRO A 12 9.44 1.18 18.98
C PRO A 12 10.45 1.10 17.83
N GLU A 13 11.75 1.10 18.13
CA GLU A 13 12.84 1.03 17.16
C GLU A 13 12.92 -0.32 16.45
N ALA A 14 12.38 -1.39 17.06
CA ALA A 14 12.29 -2.71 16.45
C ALA A 14 11.05 -2.89 15.56
N LEU A 15 10.15 -1.89 15.53
CA LEU A 15 8.92 -1.86 14.75
C LEU A 15 8.80 -0.55 13.95
N PRO A 16 9.65 -0.31 12.93
CA PRO A 16 9.71 0.98 12.22
C PRO A 16 8.44 1.36 11.45
N ASP A 17 7.44 0.49 11.37
CA ASP A 17 6.11 0.76 10.78
C ASP A 17 4.98 0.22 11.67
N GLY A 18 5.26 -0.02 12.96
CA GLY A 18 4.38 -0.79 13.84
C GLY A 18 4.35 -2.30 13.54
N LEU A 19 5.16 -2.76 12.59
CA LEU A 19 5.30 -4.17 12.22
C LEU A 19 6.67 -4.73 12.60
N CYS A 20 6.68 -5.94 13.16
CA CYS A 20 7.92 -6.67 13.38
C CYS A 20 8.52 -7.13 12.04
N ARG A 21 9.85 -7.35 12.00
CA ARG A 21 10.58 -7.75 10.78
C ARG A 21 9.89 -8.87 9.95
N PRO A 22 9.44 -10.00 10.51
CA PRO A 22 8.81 -11.06 9.71
C PRO A 22 7.45 -10.63 9.13
N CYS A 23 6.59 -10.00 9.90
CA CYS A 23 5.30 -9.47 9.40
C CYS A 23 5.54 -8.40 8.33
N ARG A 24 6.51 -7.50 8.54
CA ARG A 24 6.89 -6.50 7.53
C ARG A 24 7.38 -7.14 6.24
N ALA A 25 8.18 -8.21 6.31
CA ALA A 25 8.63 -8.95 5.14
C ALA A 25 7.45 -9.61 4.41
N ALA A 26 6.51 -10.25 5.14
CA ALA A 26 5.31 -10.84 4.57
C ALA A 26 4.43 -9.81 3.84
N HIS A 27 4.24 -8.63 4.44
CA HIS A 27 3.49 -7.53 3.83
C HIS A 27 4.23 -6.92 2.62
N SER A 28 5.56 -6.89 2.67
CA SER A 28 6.39 -6.42 1.54
C SER A 28 6.35 -7.41 0.36
N SER A 29 6.36 -8.72 0.65
CA SER A 29 6.20 -9.77 -0.37
C SER A 29 4.76 -9.91 -0.87
N GLY A 30 3.77 -9.38 -0.13
CA GLY A 30 2.34 -9.42 -0.43
C GLY A 30 1.81 -8.18 -1.17
N GLY A 31 2.67 -7.24 -1.56
CA GLY A 31 2.31 -6.16 -2.48
C GLY A 31 1.77 -4.91 -1.80
N GLN A 32 2.64 -3.91 -1.72
CA GLN A 32 2.30 -2.76 -2.54
C GLN A 32 2.87 -3.12 -3.91
N PRO A 33 2.05 -3.47 -4.92
CA PRO A 33 2.59 -3.44 -6.27
C PRO A 33 3.11 -2.01 -6.39
N SER A 34 4.42 -1.85 -6.57
CA SER A 34 4.88 -0.64 -7.23
C SER A 34 4.16 -0.73 -8.56
N ALA A 35 3.00 -0.05 -8.64
CA ALA A 35 2.03 -0.25 -9.69
C ALA A 35 2.85 -0.20 -10.97
N GLY A 36 2.88 -1.32 -11.70
CA GLY A 36 3.74 -1.40 -12.86
C GLY A 36 3.42 -0.21 -13.78
N PRO A 37 4.36 0.28 -14.59
CA PRO A 37 4.09 1.41 -15.47
C PRO A 37 2.79 1.23 -16.29
N THR A 38 2.44 -0.01 -16.63
CA THR A 38 1.16 -0.41 -17.23
C THR A 38 -0.07 -0.21 -16.32
N GLU A 39 0.01 -0.60 -15.06
CA GLU A 39 -1.08 -0.44 -14.08
C GLU A 39 -1.30 1.05 -13.77
N ILE A 40 -0.22 1.83 -13.63
CA ILE A 40 -0.30 3.29 -13.49
C ILE A 40 -0.97 3.92 -14.72
N ALA A 41 -0.61 3.47 -15.93
CA ALA A 41 -1.23 3.97 -17.16
C ALA A 41 -2.72 3.62 -17.23
N ALA A 42 -3.11 2.40 -16.82
CA ALA A 42 -4.50 1.97 -16.76
C ALA A 42 -5.32 2.81 -15.77
N VAL A 43 -4.79 3.06 -14.58
CA VAL A 43 -5.44 3.94 -13.58
C VAL A 43 -5.59 5.37 -14.13
N LYS A 44 -4.55 5.92 -14.77
CA LYS A 44 -4.62 7.26 -15.39
C LYS A 44 -5.68 7.34 -16.48
N ALA A 45 -5.76 6.34 -17.36
CA ALA A 45 -6.77 6.27 -18.42
C ALA A 45 -8.18 6.19 -17.83
N HIS A 46 -8.37 5.36 -16.80
CA HIS A 46 -9.65 5.24 -16.11
C HIS A 46 -10.09 6.58 -15.48
N MET A 47 -9.18 7.25 -14.76
CA MET A 47 -9.44 8.56 -14.15
C MET A 47 -9.70 9.67 -15.19
N ALA A 48 -9.12 9.58 -16.38
CA ALA A 48 -9.43 10.51 -17.48
C ALA A 48 -10.85 10.30 -17.99
N ASN A 49 -11.27 9.04 -18.20
CA ASN A 49 -12.62 8.70 -18.61
C ASN A 49 -13.67 9.16 -17.59
N LEU A 50 -13.44 8.95 -16.28
CA LEU A 50 -14.36 9.45 -15.26
C LEU A 50 -14.52 10.98 -15.35
N ARG A 51 -13.44 11.73 -15.49
CA ARG A 51 -13.51 13.20 -15.57
C ARG A 51 -14.26 13.70 -16.81
N ASP A 52 -14.18 12.96 -17.91
CA ASP A 52 -14.94 13.28 -19.12
C ASP A 52 -16.44 13.08 -18.89
N LEU A 53 -16.82 11.98 -18.26
CA LEU A 53 -18.21 11.69 -17.91
C LEU A 53 -18.81 12.66 -16.88
N LEU A 54 -17.99 13.16 -15.95
CA LEU A 54 -18.41 14.12 -14.92
C LEU A 54 -18.36 15.59 -15.38
N LYS A 55 -18.00 15.87 -16.63
CA LYS A 55 -17.93 17.26 -17.13
C LYS A 55 -19.34 17.82 -17.31
N PRO A 56 -19.73 18.89 -16.59
CA PRO A 56 -21.02 19.53 -16.81
C PRO A 56 -21.05 20.17 -18.19
N VAL A 57 -22.19 20.03 -18.87
CA VAL A 57 -22.50 20.58 -20.21
C VAL A 57 -22.66 22.09 -20.18
#